data_AF-A0A3P9MSZ3-F1
#
_entry.id   AF-A0A3P9MSZ3-F1
#
_cell.length_a   1.000
_cell.length_b   1.000
_cell.length_c   1.000
_cell.angle_alpha   90.00
_cell.angle_beta   90.00
_cell.angle_gamma   90.00
#
_symmetry.space_group_name_H-M   'P 1'
#
loop_
_entity.id
_entity.type
_entity.pdbx_description
1 polymer ?
#
loop_
_entity_poly.entity_id
_entity_poly.type
_entity_poly.pdbx_seq_one_letter_code
_entity_poly.pdbx_strand_id
1 'polypeptide(L)'
;ITSYALANENKLNREILYKFASPELNHWPISGKQTFTQEATGYALLALVRAQHFDDARPIVRWFNQQQFVGGGYGSTQATIIVYQAVAEYWTKAKEPEYDLNVSILLPGRSRPVKFNFNRGNYFVTRTSKVPYINQDVKVTSSGIGEATVTMVSVYYTIPKEKESDCQKFNLSVQLIPGISDEDRKTYKLKIDVLYKDRNRDATMSILDIGLLTGFTVDTQDLNLLSTGPDRTIARYEMNTVLSERGSLIIYLDKVSHTQPEEISFRIHQTLKVGVLQPAAVSVYEYYEHFFISSKRAMLKSPCISYNVSERCNMQKRYRNSTDERIAKICENTGTSKIDFGKKQQVGPIDADAVGKLRTFFSRQYCREALNLEKGKTYLIMGSSNDILRDNQKQIFQYLLGERTWIEYWPSESQNQMLRVLVQLTH
;
A
#
# COMPACT_ATOMS: atom_id res chain seq x y z
N ILE A 1 30.84 5.95 14.03
CA ILE A 1 31.14 7.40 13.85
C ILE A 1 32.55 7.73 14.32
N THR A 2 32.88 7.61 15.62
CA THR A 2 34.21 7.98 16.15
C THR A 2 35.38 7.29 15.44
N SER A 3 35.25 6.01 15.10
CA SER A 3 36.29 5.30 14.35
C SER A 3 36.58 5.91 12.98
N TYR A 4 35.57 6.46 12.30
CA TYR A 4 35.76 7.18 11.03
C TYR A 4 36.48 8.51 11.23
N ALA A 5 36.11 9.27 12.27
CA ALA A 5 36.81 10.50 12.63
C ALA A 5 38.29 10.24 12.95
N LEU A 6 38.59 9.17 13.69
CA LEU A 6 39.96 8.75 13.98
C LEU A 6 40.70 8.25 12.73
N ALA A 7 40.01 7.56 11.81
CA ALA A 7 40.60 7.13 10.55
C ALA A 7 41.04 8.30 9.66
N ASN A 8 40.32 9.42 9.68
CA ASN A 8 40.73 10.64 8.96
C ASN A 8 42.04 11.22 9.49
N GLU A 9 42.34 11.01 10.78
CA GLU A 9 43.60 11.39 11.43
C GLU A 9 44.66 10.27 11.40
N ASN A 10 44.45 9.21 10.60
CA ASN A 10 45.28 8.00 10.54
C ASN A 10 45.47 7.28 11.89
N LYS A 11 44.52 7.44 12.82
CA LYS A 11 44.51 6.87 14.18
C LYS A 11 43.45 5.80 14.37
N LEU A 12 43.08 5.08 13.31
CA LEU A 12 42.07 4.03 13.39
C LEU A 12 42.60 2.86 14.24
N ASN A 13 41.91 2.56 15.34
CA ASN A 13 42.12 1.33 16.09
C ASN A 13 41.16 0.24 15.59
N ARG A 14 41.71 -0.75 14.86
CA ARG A 14 40.94 -1.86 14.28
C ARG A 14 40.33 -2.79 15.34
N GLU A 15 41.05 -3.07 16.42
CA GLU A 15 40.56 -3.97 17.48
C GLU A 15 39.31 -3.40 18.16
N ILE A 16 39.33 -2.09 18.46
CA ILE A 16 38.18 -1.40 19.04
C ILE A 16 37.00 -1.40 18.06
N LEU A 17 37.25 -1.17 16.77
CA LEU A 17 36.19 -1.21 15.76
C LEU A 17 35.53 -2.60 15.70
N TYR A 18 36.32 -3.66 15.61
CA TYR A 18 35.80 -5.03 15.48
C TYR A 18 35.21 -5.61 16.75
N LYS A 19 35.51 -5.06 17.92
CA LYS A 19 34.86 -5.44 19.19
C LYS A 19 33.33 -5.35 19.15
N PHE A 20 32.79 -4.46 18.31
CA PHE A 20 31.35 -4.22 18.18
C PHE A 20 30.76 -4.77 16.86
N ALA A 21 31.55 -5.50 16.07
CA ALA A 21 31.09 -6.06 14.81
C ALA A 21 30.22 -7.30 15.01
N SER A 22 29.43 -7.64 13.98
CA SER A 22 28.71 -8.91 13.90
C SER A 22 29.70 -10.09 13.88
N PRO A 23 29.24 -11.31 14.24
CA PRO A 23 30.09 -12.52 14.17
C PRO A 23 30.65 -12.80 12.76
N GLU A 24 29.93 -12.37 11.72
CA GLU A 24 30.32 -12.51 10.32
C GLU A 24 31.24 -11.37 9.83
N LEU A 25 31.57 -10.41 10.71
CA LEU A 25 32.44 -9.25 10.44
C LEU A 25 31.98 -8.37 9.26
N ASN A 26 30.68 -8.37 8.96
CA ASN A 26 30.11 -7.70 7.80
C ASN A 26 29.17 -6.52 8.13
N HIS A 27 28.78 -6.34 9.40
CA HIS A 27 27.98 -5.19 9.84
C HIS A 27 28.15 -4.91 11.34
N TRP A 28 27.70 -3.73 11.79
CA TRP A 28 27.74 -3.31 13.20
C TRP A 28 26.33 -3.19 13.76
N PRO A 29 25.82 -4.27 14.40
CA PRO A 29 24.44 -4.28 14.89
C PRO A 29 24.26 -3.31 16.06
N ILE A 30 23.24 -2.47 15.97
CA ILE A 30 22.81 -1.61 17.08
C ILE A 30 21.49 -2.15 17.63
N SER A 31 21.39 -2.22 18.96
CA SER A 31 20.14 -2.57 19.65
C SER A 31 19.04 -1.58 19.24
N GLY A 32 17.99 -2.08 18.61
CA GLY A 32 16.90 -1.25 18.10
C GLY A 32 16.65 -1.50 16.61
N LYS A 33 16.69 -0.46 15.79
CA LYS A 33 16.20 -0.48 14.41
C LYS A 33 17.30 -0.73 13.38
N GLN A 34 16.90 -1.39 12.29
CA GLN A 34 17.78 -1.73 11.17
C GLN A 34 18.41 -0.51 10.48
N THR A 35 17.71 0.63 10.43
CA THR A 35 18.24 1.87 9.83
C THR A 35 19.47 2.40 10.56
N PHE A 36 19.52 2.28 11.89
CA PHE A 36 20.68 2.69 12.68
C PHE A 36 21.86 1.73 12.48
N THR A 37 21.58 0.42 12.37
CA THR A 37 22.60 -0.56 11.99
C THR A 37 23.20 -0.25 10.62
N GLN A 38 22.38 0.15 9.63
CA GLN A 38 22.85 0.54 8.31
C GLN A 38 23.73 1.79 8.37
N GLU A 39 23.31 2.83 9.08
CA GLU A 39 24.11 4.06 9.26
C GLU A 39 25.44 3.77 9.97
N ALA A 40 25.43 3.05 11.08
CA ALA A 40 26.63 2.71 11.84
C ALA A 40 27.62 1.87 11.03
N THR A 41 27.10 0.90 10.28
CA THR A 41 27.89 0.08 9.36
C THR A 41 28.48 0.94 8.23
N GLY A 42 27.77 1.99 7.78
CA GLY A 42 28.25 2.88 6.73
C GLY A 42 29.47 3.68 7.18
N TYR A 43 29.43 4.18 8.42
CA TYR A 43 30.61 4.80 9.04
C TYR A 43 31.77 3.83 9.25
N ALA A 44 31.49 2.55 9.59
CA ALA A 44 32.55 1.54 9.72
C ALA A 44 33.22 1.25 8.37
N LEU A 45 32.43 1.13 7.29
CA LEU A 45 32.95 0.98 5.93
C LEU A 45 33.81 2.18 5.52
N LEU A 46 33.35 3.41 5.77
CA LEU A 46 34.14 4.61 5.51
C LEU A 46 35.48 4.61 6.27
N ALA A 47 35.48 4.20 7.54
CA ALA A 47 36.69 4.10 8.34
C ALA A 47 37.71 3.11 7.72
N LEU A 48 37.25 1.92 7.32
CA LEU A 48 38.10 0.89 6.71
C LEU A 48 38.63 1.33 5.34
N VAL A 49 37.79 1.95 4.51
CA VAL A 49 38.18 2.48 3.19
C VAL A 49 39.19 3.60 3.33
N ARG A 50 39.07 4.47 4.35
CA ARG A 50 40.05 5.53 4.62
C ARG A 50 41.39 4.97 5.07
N ALA A 51 41.38 3.92 5.89
CA ALA A 51 42.57 3.20 6.31
C ALA A 51 43.12 2.19 5.27
N GLN A 52 42.55 2.15 4.05
CA GLN A 52 42.96 1.27 2.96
C GLN A 52 42.84 -0.24 3.25
N HIS A 53 41.99 -0.64 4.19
CA HIS A 53 41.69 -2.04 4.49
C HIS A 53 40.55 -2.57 3.60
N PHE A 54 40.85 -2.80 2.32
CA PHE A 54 39.82 -3.15 1.32
C PHE A 54 39.29 -4.60 1.46
N ASP A 55 40.13 -5.54 1.90
CA ASP A 55 39.70 -6.94 2.10
C ASP A 55 38.64 -7.04 3.21
N ASP A 56 38.84 -6.28 4.28
CA ASP A 56 37.90 -6.10 5.40
C ASP A 56 36.62 -5.36 4.99
N ALA A 57 36.72 -4.43 4.03
CA ALA A 57 35.60 -3.63 3.54
C ALA A 57 34.67 -4.41 2.61
N ARG A 58 35.19 -5.39 1.86
CA ARG A 58 34.45 -6.12 0.83
C ARG A 58 33.20 -6.86 1.35
N PRO A 59 33.25 -7.61 2.47
CA PRO A 59 32.06 -8.24 3.04
C PRO A 59 30.96 -7.23 3.42
N ILE A 60 31.35 -6.03 3.85
CA ILE A 60 30.42 -4.98 4.27
C ILE A 60 29.67 -4.40 3.05
N VAL A 61 30.37 -4.17 1.93
CA VAL A 61 29.76 -3.72 0.68
C VAL A 61 28.76 -4.77 0.16
N ARG A 62 29.11 -6.05 0.22
CA ARG A 62 28.19 -7.15 -0.13
C ARG A 62 26.95 -7.16 0.76
N TRP A 63 27.13 -6.93 2.06
CA TRP A 63 26.01 -6.82 2.99
C TRP A 63 25.09 -5.65 2.59
N PHE A 64 25.62 -4.46 2.30
CA PHE A 64 24.79 -3.32 1.86
C PHE A 64 23.97 -3.58 0.59
N ASN A 65 24.49 -4.36 -0.36
CA ASN A 65 23.73 -4.73 -1.57
C ASN A 65 22.47 -5.56 -1.25
N GLN A 66 22.44 -6.24 -0.10
CA GLN A 66 21.28 -7.02 0.36
C GLN A 66 20.29 -6.20 1.20
N GLN A 67 20.72 -5.03 1.70
CA GLN A 67 19.95 -4.19 2.61
C GLN A 67 19.18 -3.05 1.93
N GLN A 68 19.35 -2.90 0.62
CA GLN A 68 18.75 -1.83 -0.17
C GLN A 68 17.22 -2.00 -0.27
N PHE A 69 16.46 -0.97 0.08
CA PHE A 69 15.00 -0.97 -0.07
C PHE A 69 14.58 -0.82 -1.53
N VAL A 70 13.34 -1.20 -1.81
CA VAL A 70 12.70 -0.94 -3.11
C VAL A 70 12.75 0.57 -3.39
N GLY A 71 13.32 0.95 -4.53
CA GLY A 71 13.56 2.36 -4.89
C GLY A 71 14.98 2.87 -4.60
N GLY A 72 15.84 2.05 -4.01
CA GLY A 72 17.28 2.34 -3.87
C GLY A 72 17.72 2.91 -2.54
N GLY A 73 16.80 3.39 -1.71
CA GLY A 73 17.14 3.95 -0.40
C GLY A 73 17.50 2.91 0.65
N TYR A 74 18.04 3.38 1.77
CA TYR A 74 18.35 2.61 2.98
C TYR A 74 17.42 2.99 4.15
N GLY A 75 16.14 3.24 3.85
CA GLY A 75 15.08 3.47 4.84
C GLY A 75 15.06 4.84 5.52
N SER A 76 16.19 5.52 5.67
CA SER A 76 16.27 6.91 6.14
C SER A 76 17.25 7.72 5.29
N THR A 77 17.08 9.05 5.27
CA THR A 77 17.98 9.94 4.52
C THR A 77 19.42 9.85 5.03
N GLN A 78 19.63 9.81 6.36
CA GLN A 78 20.97 9.71 6.95
C GLN A 78 21.64 8.38 6.57
N ALA A 79 20.96 7.24 6.76
CA ALA A 79 21.50 5.95 6.36
C ALA A 79 21.79 5.93 4.85
N THR A 80 20.88 6.46 4.02
CA THR A 80 21.03 6.48 2.56
C THR A 80 22.26 7.28 2.12
N ILE A 81 22.45 8.49 2.65
CA ILE A 81 23.60 9.35 2.30
C ILE A 81 24.91 8.69 2.71
N ILE A 82 25.01 8.23 3.97
CA ILE A 82 26.24 7.65 4.49
C ILE A 82 26.60 6.36 3.77
N VAL A 83 25.63 5.48 3.52
CA VAL A 83 25.87 4.22 2.80
C VAL A 83 26.29 4.49 1.35
N TYR A 84 25.62 5.40 0.63
CA TYR A 84 26.03 5.73 -0.72
C TYR A 84 27.43 6.34 -0.77
N GLN A 85 27.76 7.25 0.14
CA GLN A 85 29.10 7.79 0.24
C GLN A 85 30.13 6.68 0.50
N ALA A 86 29.86 5.79 1.45
CA ALA A 86 30.75 4.70 1.83
C ALA A 86 31.02 3.74 0.66
N VAL A 87 29.96 3.29 0.00
CA VAL A 87 30.04 2.37 -1.13
C VAL A 87 30.71 3.04 -2.34
N ALA A 88 30.39 4.31 -2.63
CA ALA A 88 31.05 5.06 -3.69
C ALA A 88 32.55 5.21 -3.43
N GLU A 89 32.95 5.64 -2.23
CA GLU A 89 34.36 5.75 -1.87
C GLU A 89 35.10 4.42 -1.99
N TYR A 90 34.48 3.30 -1.57
CA TYR A 90 35.04 1.97 -1.76
C TYR A 90 35.31 1.69 -3.25
N TRP A 91 34.30 1.85 -4.12
CA TRP A 91 34.44 1.57 -5.55
C TRP A 91 35.42 2.50 -6.27
N THR A 92 35.63 3.74 -5.80
CA THR A 92 36.64 4.63 -6.38
C THR A 92 38.09 4.22 -6.09
N LYS A 93 38.33 3.42 -5.04
CA LYS A 93 39.69 3.10 -4.55
C LYS A 93 40.03 1.62 -4.64
N ALA A 94 39.04 0.75 -4.49
CA ALA A 94 39.23 -0.69 -4.56
C ALA A 94 39.49 -1.14 -6.00
N LYS A 95 40.38 -2.12 -6.19
CA LYS A 95 40.61 -2.74 -7.50
C LYS A 95 39.44 -3.65 -7.85
N GLU A 96 38.84 -3.43 -9.02
CA GLU A 96 37.75 -4.28 -9.49
C GLU A 96 38.29 -5.63 -10.02
N PRO A 97 37.75 -6.78 -9.56
CA PRO A 97 38.05 -8.07 -10.16
C PRO A 97 37.54 -8.16 -11.61
N GLU A 98 37.86 -9.25 -12.30
CA GLU A 98 37.20 -9.57 -13.56
C GLU A 98 35.71 -9.82 -13.33
N TYR A 99 34.89 -9.36 -14.27
CA TYR A 99 33.43 -9.42 -14.18
C TYR A 99 32.87 -9.80 -15.55
N ASP A 100 32.36 -11.03 -15.64
CA ASP A 100 31.62 -11.58 -16.77
C ASP A 100 30.59 -12.60 -16.26
N LEU A 101 29.36 -12.13 -16.05
CA LEU A 101 28.28 -12.90 -15.44
C LEU A 101 27.11 -13.03 -16.41
N ASN A 102 26.75 -14.28 -16.70
CA ASN A 102 25.56 -14.62 -17.45
C ASN A 102 24.43 -15.00 -16.49
N VAL A 103 23.31 -14.28 -16.56
CA VAL A 103 22.11 -14.51 -15.75
C VAL A 103 20.94 -14.82 -16.67
N SER A 104 20.22 -15.91 -16.40
CA SER A 104 18.98 -16.24 -17.10
C SER A 104 17.82 -16.38 -16.13
N ILE A 105 16.73 -15.66 -16.44
CA ILE A 105 15.53 -15.57 -15.61
C ILE A 105 14.35 -16.16 -16.40
N LEU A 106 13.81 -17.27 -15.91
CA LEU A 106 12.58 -17.86 -16.43
C LEU A 106 11.40 -17.35 -15.62
N LEU A 107 10.60 -16.51 -16.26
CA LEU A 107 9.39 -15.93 -15.69
C LEU A 107 8.18 -16.83 -15.96
N PRO A 108 7.22 -16.87 -15.03
CA PRO A 108 5.96 -17.59 -15.22
C PRO A 108 5.22 -17.11 -16.48
N GLY A 109 4.68 -18.05 -17.24
CA GLY A 109 3.95 -17.79 -18.49
C GLY A 109 4.84 -17.51 -19.72
N ARG A 110 6.18 -17.48 -19.59
CA ARG A 110 7.10 -17.40 -20.74
C ARG A 110 7.68 -18.77 -21.08
N SER A 111 7.71 -19.11 -22.36
CA SER A 111 8.30 -20.35 -22.87
C SER A 111 9.83 -20.33 -22.93
N ARG A 112 10.45 -19.14 -22.97
CA ARG A 112 11.90 -18.97 -23.03
C ARG A 112 12.40 -18.08 -21.90
N PRO A 113 13.55 -18.42 -21.27
CA PRO A 113 14.16 -17.57 -20.26
C PRO A 113 14.72 -16.30 -20.89
N VAL A 114 14.65 -15.20 -20.15
CA VAL A 114 15.31 -13.95 -20.50
C VAL A 114 16.77 -14.06 -20.07
N LYS A 115 17.70 -13.87 -21.01
CA LYS A 115 19.14 -13.97 -20.76
C LYS A 115 19.76 -12.57 -20.72
N PHE A 116 20.65 -12.35 -19.75
CA PHE A 116 21.43 -11.14 -19.57
C PHE A 116 22.90 -11.51 -19.44
N ASN A 117 23.77 -10.76 -20.12
CA ASN A 117 25.22 -10.83 -19.93
C ASN A 117 25.66 -9.50 -19.31
N PHE A 118 26.36 -9.58 -18.18
CA PHE A 118 26.92 -8.45 -17.47
C PHE A 118 28.45 -8.55 -17.51
N ASN A 119 29.09 -7.54 -18.08
CA ASN A 119 30.53 -7.42 -18.26
C ASN A 119 30.99 -6.00 -17.87
N ARG A 120 32.29 -5.73 -17.89
CA ARG A 120 32.84 -4.40 -17.55
C ARG A 120 32.27 -3.24 -18.37
N GLY A 121 31.73 -3.47 -19.56
CA GLY A 121 31.10 -2.42 -20.36
C GLY A 121 29.67 -2.09 -19.95
N ASN A 122 28.98 -2.99 -19.22
CA ASN A 122 27.55 -2.84 -18.94
C ASN A 122 27.11 -3.26 -17.52
N TYR A 123 28.04 -3.50 -16.59
CA TYR A 123 27.75 -3.97 -15.22
C TYR A 123 26.91 -3.00 -14.38
N PHE A 124 26.90 -1.71 -14.70
CA PHE A 124 26.01 -0.72 -14.06
C PHE A 124 24.58 -0.72 -14.63
N VAL A 125 24.31 -1.44 -15.71
CA VAL A 125 23.01 -1.40 -16.39
C VAL A 125 21.99 -2.24 -15.62
N THR A 126 20.94 -1.57 -15.15
CA THR A 126 19.78 -2.28 -14.58
C THR A 126 18.87 -2.80 -15.69
N ARG A 127 18.42 -4.05 -15.57
CA ARG A 127 17.46 -4.68 -16.48
C ARG A 127 16.19 -5.06 -15.73
N THR A 128 15.03 -4.71 -16.28
CA THR A 128 13.74 -4.93 -15.62
C THR A 128 12.81 -5.70 -16.54
N SER A 129 12.05 -6.64 -15.97
CA SER A 129 10.95 -7.33 -16.65
C SER A 129 9.74 -7.36 -15.73
N LYS A 130 8.55 -7.12 -16.29
CA LYS A 130 7.28 -7.12 -15.55
C LYS A 130 6.43 -8.31 -15.98
N VAL A 131 5.68 -8.86 -15.03
CA VAL A 131 4.66 -9.90 -15.26
C VAL A 131 3.36 -9.48 -14.57
N PRO A 132 2.19 -9.78 -15.14
CA PRO A 132 0.90 -9.35 -14.59
C PRO A 132 0.39 -10.26 -13.45
N TYR A 133 1.17 -11.26 -13.04
CA TYR A 133 0.78 -12.25 -12.03
C TYR A 133 1.69 -12.16 -10.81
N ILE A 134 1.10 -12.33 -9.63
CA ILE A 134 1.81 -12.44 -8.34
C ILE A 134 1.74 -13.90 -7.84
N ASN A 135 2.60 -14.26 -6.87
CA ASN A 135 2.64 -15.59 -6.23
C ASN A 135 2.92 -16.76 -7.19
N GLN A 136 3.83 -16.57 -8.14
CA GLN A 136 4.32 -17.64 -9.00
C GLN A 136 5.84 -17.74 -8.91
N ASP A 137 6.35 -18.96 -9.02
CA ASP A 137 7.77 -19.23 -8.86
C ASP A 137 8.56 -18.68 -10.06
N VAL A 138 9.70 -18.06 -9.76
CA VAL A 138 10.66 -17.55 -10.75
C VAL A 138 11.94 -18.35 -10.63
N LYS A 139 12.43 -18.89 -11.75
CA LYS A 139 13.69 -19.64 -11.78
C LYS A 139 14.81 -18.73 -12.29
N VAL A 140 15.82 -18.52 -11.45
CA VAL A 140 17.03 -17.76 -11.78
C VAL A 140 18.21 -18.73 -11.87
N THR A 141 18.95 -18.68 -12.97
CA THR A 141 20.21 -19.43 -13.12
C THR A 141 21.31 -18.47 -13.54
N SER A 142 22.47 -18.60 -12.91
CA SER A 142 23.64 -17.74 -13.15
C SER A 142 24.89 -18.58 -13.43
N SER A 143 25.77 -18.06 -14.27
CA SER A 143 27.04 -18.71 -14.64
C SER A 143 28.08 -17.66 -15.01
N GLY A 144 29.35 -17.89 -14.68
CA GLY A 144 30.44 -16.94 -14.94
C GLY A 144 31.03 -16.36 -13.66
N ILE A 145 31.80 -15.29 -13.79
CA ILE A 145 32.57 -14.65 -12.72
C ILE A 145 31.93 -13.30 -12.40
N GLY A 146 31.47 -13.12 -11.17
CA GLY A 146 30.88 -11.87 -10.71
C GLY A 146 29.73 -12.11 -9.74
N GLU A 147 29.15 -11.01 -9.27
CA GLU A 147 28.01 -11.01 -8.36
C GLU A 147 26.94 -10.08 -8.92
N ALA A 148 25.70 -10.57 -9.00
CA ALA A 148 24.56 -9.75 -9.35
C ALA A 148 23.46 -9.88 -8.30
N THR A 149 22.77 -8.77 -8.06
CA THR A 149 21.61 -8.72 -7.17
C THR A 149 20.34 -8.80 -8.01
N VAL A 150 19.43 -9.69 -7.64
CA VAL A 150 18.09 -9.78 -8.24
C VAL A 150 17.07 -9.35 -7.22
N THR A 151 16.32 -8.28 -7.51
CA THR A 151 15.25 -7.76 -6.65
C THR A 151 13.90 -8.04 -7.28
N MET A 152 13.04 -8.75 -6.57
CA MET A 152 11.65 -9.00 -6.99
C MET A 152 10.71 -8.07 -6.23
N VAL A 153 9.96 -7.25 -6.97
CA VAL A 153 9.03 -6.26 -6.40
C VAL A 153 7.61 -6.60 -6.83
N SER A 154 6.76 -6.90 -5.85
CA SER A 154 5.34 -7.17 -6.08
C SER A 154 4.52 -5.95 -5.70
N VAL A 155 3.90 -5.30 -6.68
CA VAL A 155 2.97 -4.20 -6.47
C VAL A 155 1.55 -4.75 -6.52
N TYR A 156 0.79 -4.56 -5.44
CA TYR A 156 -0.60 -4.98 -5.36
C TYR A 156 -1.42 -3.94 -4.59
N TYR A 157 -2.68 -3.79 -4.99
CA TYR A 157 -3.62 -2.97 -4.23
C TYR A 157 -4.26 -3.84 -3.15
N THR A 158 -4.17 -3.37 -1.91
CA THR A 158 -4.86 -3.99 -0.79
C THR A 158 -5.65 -2.92 -0.05
N ILE A 159 -6.78 -3.31 0.52
CA ILE A 159 -7.47 -2.43 1.46
C ILE A 159 -6.57 -2.36 2.70
N PRO A 160 -6.14 -1.17 3.16
CA PRO A 160 -5.39 -1.04 4.38
C PRO A 160 -6.22 -1.67 5.50
N LYS A 161 -5.72 -2.77 6.06
CA LYS A 161 -6.29 -3.35 7.26
C LYS A 161 -5.97 -2.36 8.37
N GLU A 162 -6.99 -1.78 8.98
CA GLU A 162 -6.83 -1.06 10.24
C GLU A 162 -6.35 -2.10 11.24
N LYS A 163 -5.03 -2.21 11.40
CA LYS A 163 -4.46 -2.97 12.49
C LYS A 163 -4.70 -2.14 13.73
N GLU A 164 -5.70 -2.52 14.51
CA GLU A 164 -5.69 -2.26 15.96
C GLU A 164 -4.46 -2.98 16.50
N SER A 165 -3.30 -2.33 16.44
CA SER A 165 -2.10 -2.82 17.08
C SER A 165 -1.67 -1.85 18.17
N ASP A 166 -1.30 -2.43 19.31
CA ASP A 166 -0.68 -1.71 20.43
C ASP A 166 0.68 -1.10 20.06
N CYS A 167 1.20 -1.37 18.86
CA CYS A 167 2.47 -0.85 18.35
C CYS A 167 2.34 0.49 17.60
N GLN A 168 1.19 1.18 17.67
CA GLN A 168 1.06 2.54 17.14
C GLN A 168 1.77 3.53 18.07
N LYS A 169 2.93 4.03 17.64
CA LYS A 169 3.70 5.06 18.35
C LYS A 169 3.03 6.44 18.38
N PHE A 170 2.00 6.65 17.57
CA PHE A 170 1.24 7.89 17.54
C PHE A 170 -0.24 7.61 17.77
N ASN A 171 -0.87 8.43 18.61
CA ASN A 171 -2.31 8.57 18.67
C ASN A 171 -2.70 9.67 17.68
N LEU A 172 -3.50 9.30 16.67
CA LEU A 172 -3.93 10.18 15.59
C LEU A 172 -5.46 10.20 15.56
N SER A 173 -6.02 11.39 15.68
CA SER A 173 -7.45 11.69 15.49
C SER A 173 -7.60 12.61 14.29
N VAL A 174 -8.56 12.30 13.41
CA VAL A 174 -8.83 13.11 12.22
C VAL A 174 -10.32 13.33 12.13
N GLN A 175 -10.73 14.60 12.10
CA GLN A 175 -12.12 15.01 12.03
C GLN A 175 -12.29 16.00 10.91
N LEU A 176 -13.37 15.83 10.14
CA LEU A 176 -13.78 16.80 9.15
C LEU A 176 -15.07 17.45 9.60
N ILE A 177 -14.99 18.73 9.94
CA ILE A 177 -16.08 19.51 10.48
C ILE A 177 -16.66 20.37 9.35
N PRO A 178 -17.97 20.30 9.05
CA PRO A 178 -18.58 21.17 8.05
C PRO A 178 -18.46 22.63 8.48
N GLY A 179 -17.96 23.48 7.59
CA GLY A 179 -17.88 24.92 7.77
C GLY A 179 -19.03 25.64 7.05
N ILE A 180 -18.82 26.93 6.79
CA ILE A 180 -19.79 27.75 6.03
C ILE A 180 -19.87 27.23 4.60
N SER A 181 -21.09 26.92 4.16
CA SER A 181 -21.41 26.51 2.79
C SER A 181 -22.07 27.67 2.05
N ASP A 182 -21.46 28.10 0.96
CA ASP A 182 -22.11 28.95 -0.04
C ASP A 182 -22.75 28.04 -1.12
N GLU A 183 -23.68 28.54 -1.94
CA GLU A 183 -24.42 27.73 -2.94
C GLU A 183 -23.48 26.97 -3.90
N ASP A 184 -22.31 27.53 -4.19
CA ASP A 184 -21.33 26.96 -5.09
C ASP A 184 -20.10 26.33 -4.42
N ARG A 185 -19.78 26.69 -3.17
CA ARG A 185 -18.55 26.23 -2.49
C ARG A 185 -18.83 25.74 -1.07
N LYS A 186 -18.57 24.45 -0.87
CA LYS A 186 -18.58 23.85 0.47
C LYS A 186 -17.20 23.95 1.09
N THR A 187 -17.12 24.61 2.25
CA THR A 187 -15.90 24.68 3.04
C THR A 187 -16.01 23.73 4.22
N TYR A 188 -14.91 23.03 4.51
CA TYR A 188 -14.79 22.15 5.66
C TYR A 188 -13.55 22.53 6.45
N LYS A 189 -13.61 22.40 7.78
CA LYS A 189 -12.45 22.50 8.66
C LYS A 189 -11.91 21.10 8.92
N LEU A 190 -10.70 20.82 8.45
CA LEU A 190 -9.99 19.59 8.77
C LEU A 190 -9.25 19.82 10.08
N LYS A 191 -9.56 19.00 11.09
CA LYS A 191 -8.92 19.01 12.41
C LYS A 191 -8.16 17.70 12.61
N ILE A 192 -6.89 17.80 12.94
CA ILE A 192 -5.97 16.68 13.14
C ILE A 192 -5.34 16.84 14.52
N ASP A 193 -5.53 15.86 15.39
CA ASP A 193 -4.87 15.81 16.69
C ASP A 193 -3.83 14.70 16.68
N VAL A 194 -2.60 15.04 17.05
CA VAL A 194 -1.45 14.10 17.08
C VAL A 194 -0.84 14.09 18.47
N LEU A 195 -0.60 12.90 19.02
CA LEU A 195 0.12 12.71 20.28
C LEU A 195 1.11 11.55 20.13
N TYR A 196 2.34 11.72 20.60
CA TYR A 196 3.34 10.65 20.60
C TYR A 196 3.13 9.73 21.82
N LYS A 197 3.00 8.42 21.58
CA LYS A 197 2.75 7.41 22.60
C LYS A 197 4.07 6.83 23.11
N ASP A 198 4.84 7.65 23.81
CA ASP A 198 6.06 7.26 24.50
C ASP A 198 6.01 7.78 25.94
N ARG A 199 6.70 7.09 26.85
CA ARG A 199 6.68 7.46 28.28
C ARG A 199 7.78 8.44 28.65
N ASN A 200 8.84 8.52 27.84
CA ASN A 200 10.12 9.09 28.26
C ASN A 200 10.63 10.18 27.31
N ARG A 201 10.12 10.27 26.07
CA ARG A 201 10.59 11.25 25.09
C ARG A 201 9.50 11.78 24.19
N ASP A 202 9.66 13.02 23.73
CA ASP A 202 8.94 13.54 22.57
C ASP A 202 9.43 12.86 21.27
N ALA A 203 8.58 12.87 20.24
CA ALA A 203 9.03 12.54 18.90
C ALA A 203 9.89 13.67 18.36
N THR A 204 10.95 13.34 17.63
CA THR A 204 11.74 14.31 16.87
C THR A 204 10.96 14.74 15.62
N MET A 205 11.65 15.32 14.62
CA MET A 205 11.03 15.81 13.40
C MET A 205 10.09 14.75 12.79
N SER A 206 8.82 15.12 12.68
CA SER A 206 7.74 14.21 12.26
C SER A 206 7.04 14.77 11.03
N ILE A 207 6.57 13.87 10.18
CA ILE A 207 5.87 14.20 8.94
C ILE A 207 4.42 13.77 9.06
N LEU A 208 3.53 14.69 8.71
CA LEU A 208 2.11 14.46 8.52
C LEU A 208 1.81 14.48 7.02
N ASP A 209 1.50 13.31 6.47
CA ASP A 209 1.16 13.11 5.05
C ASP A 209 -0.36 12.99 4.90
N ILE A 210 -0.96 14.01 4.29
CA ILE A 210 -2.40 14.19 4.16
C ILE A 210 -2.75 13.97 2.69
N GLY A 211 -3.36 12.83 2.38
CA GLY A 211 -3.97 12.62 1.07
C GLY A 211 -5.17 13.57 0.90
N LEU A 212 -5.24 14.31 -0.20
CA LEU A 212 -6.40 15.16 -0.45
C LEU A 212 -7.55 14.35 -1.08
N LEU A 213 -8.77 14.74 -0.72
CA LEU A 213 -9.98 14.21 -1.37
C LEU A 213 -10.05 14.74 -2.80
N THR A 214 -10.52 13.91 -3.74
CA THR A 214 -10.68 14.33 -5.13
C THR A 214 -11.65 15.51 -5.23
N GLY A 215 -11.20 16.61 -5.85
CA GLY A 215 -11.99 17.83 -5.98
C GLY A 215 -11.94 18.77 -4.78
N PHE A 216 -11.00 18.56 -3.84
CA PHE A 216 -10.75 19.46 -2.71
C PHE A 216 -9.40 20.16 -2.85
N THR A 217 -9.35 21.41 -2.41
CA THR A 217 -8.14 22.22 -2.31
C THR A 217 -7.98 22.77 -0.90
N VAL A 218 -6.75 22.96 -0.45
CA VAL A 218 -6.46 23.46 0.90
C VAL A 218 -6.39 24.98 0.89
N ASP A 219 -6.87 25.63 1.95
CA ASP A 219 -6.69 27.07 2.16
C ASP A 219 -5.22 27.35 2.55
N THR A 220 -4.49 28.01 1.65
CA THR A 220 -3.08 28.33 1.85
C THR A 220 -2.86 29.44 2.88
N GLN A 221 -3.87 30.29 3.15
CA GLN A 221 -3.76 31.35 4.15
C GLN A 221 -3.68 30.76 5.56
N ASP A 222 -4.53 29.76 5.84
CA ASP A 222 -4.51 29.05 7.13
C ASP A 222 -3.16 28.33 7.34
N LEU A 223 -2.63 27.67 6.30
CA LEU A 223 -1.32 27.02 6.37
C LEU A 223 -0.15 28.02 6.55
N ASN A 224 -0.23 29.19 5.91
CA ASN A 224 0.75 30.25 6.09
C ASN A 224 0.74 30.79 7.53
N LEU A 225 -0.44 30.94 8.13
CA LEU A 225 -0.56 31.34 9.54
C LEU A 225 0.04 30.31 10.49
N LEU A 226 -0.19 29.01 10.25
CA LEU A 226 0.39 27.93 11.06
C LEU A 226 1.92 27.84 10.94
N SER A 227 2.50 28.28 9.81
CA SER A 227 3.94 28.14 9.52
C SER A 227 4.77 29.40 9.80
N THR A 228 4.20 30.58 9.62
CA THR A 228 4.90 31.87 9.74
C THR A 228 4.31 32.78 10.82
N GLY A 229 3.20 32.38 11.42
CA GLY A 229 2.53 33.15 12.47
C GLY A 229 3.33 33.20 13.79
N PRO A 230 2.89 34.07 14.72
CA PRO A 230 3.54 34.23 16.02
C PRO A 230 3.49 32.97 16.89
N ASP A 231 2.52 32.08 16.65
CA ASP A 231 2.37 30.78 17.30
C ASP A 231 2.56 29.65 16.29
N ARG A 232 3.79 29.51 15.79
CA ARG A 232 4.15 28.56 14.73
C ARG A 232 4.03 27.12 15.25
N THR A 233 3.00 26.42 14.77
CA THR A 233 2.78 24.99 15.05
C THR A 233 3.50 24.10 14.03
N ILE A 234 3.59 24.54 12.77
CA ILE A 234 4.19 23.72 11.70
C ILE A 234 5.51 24.31 11.23
N ALA A 235 6.49 23.45 10.96
CA ALA A 235 7.79 23.89 10.47
C ALA A 235 7.69 24.34 9.01
N ARG A 236 7.06 23.53 8.16
CA ARG A 236 6.89 23.78 6.73
C ARG A 236 5.73 22.95 6.20
N TYR A 237 5.18 23.35 5.08
CA TYR A 237 4.26 22.51 4.32
C TYR A 237 4.64 22.49 2.84
N GLU A 238 4.27 21.41 2.15
CA GLU A 238 4.47 21.23 0.72
C GLU A 238 3.24 20.58 0.10
N MET A 239 2.80 21.14 -1.02
CA MET A 239 1.77 20.51 -1.86
C MET A 239 2.48 19.62 -2.87
N ASN A 240 2.26 18.32 -2.80
CA ASN A 240 2.89 17.35 -3.67
C ASN A 240 1.88 16.82 -4.70
N THR A 241 2.15 17.10 -5.97
CA THR A 241 1.38 16.57 -7.11
C THR A 241 2.03 15.37 -7.77
N VAL A 242 3.27 15.03 -7.38
CA VAL A 242 4.11 14.00 -8.03
C VAL A 242 4.00 12.65 -7.32
N LEU A 243 3.89 12.65 -5.98
CA LEU A 243 3.81 11.42 -5.17
C LEU A 243 2.38 10.86 -5.04
N SER A 244 1.36 11.60 -5.48
CA SER A 244 -0.03 11.19 -5.42
C SER A 244 -0.78 11.75 -6.63
N GLU A 245 -1.40 10.87 -7.44
CA GLU A 245 -2.31 11.27 -8.53
C GLU A 245 -3.48 12.16 -8.06
N ARG A 246 -3.74 12.18 -6.74
CA ARG A 246 -4.84 12.92 -6.11
C ARG A 246 -4.42 14.27 -5.52
N GLY A 247 -3.12 14.56 -5.51
CA GLY A 247 -2.52 15.61 -4.68
C GLY A 247 -2.40 15.17 -3.22
N SER A 248 -1.26 15.42 -2.60
CA SER A 248 -1.06 15.28 -1.15
C SER A 248 -0.51 16.57 -0.56
N LEU A 249 -0.86 16.83 0.69
CA LEU A 249 -0.29 17.89 1.50
C LEU A 249 0.64 17.25 2.53
N ILE A 250 1.91 17.62 2.48
CA ILE A 250 2.93 17.16 3.43
C ILE A 250 3.19 18.31 4.41
N ILE A 251 3.04 18.05 5.70
CA ILE A 251 3.34 19.00 6.77
C ILE A 251 4.50 18.45 7.60
N TYR A 252 5.49 19.31 7.86
CA TYR A 252 6.65 19.02 8.70
C TYR A 252 6.44 19.60 10.08
N LEU A 253 6.65 18.80 11.11
CA LEU A 253 6.61 19.17 12.53
C LEU A 253 8.01 19.02 13.12
N ASP A 254 8.47 20.02 13.87
CA ASP A 254 9.81 19.97 14.48
C ASP A 254 9.89 18.90 15.58
N LYS A 255 8.79 18.70 16.31
CA LYS A 255 8.60 17.65 17.31
C LYS A 255 7.12 17.33 17.44
N VAL A 256 6.80 16.22 18.11
CA VAL A 256 5.43 15.92 18.58
C VAL A 256 5.52 15.55 20.05
N SER A 257 4.72 16.23 20.87
CA SER A 257 4.72 16.00 22.32
C SER A 257 4.21 14.61 22.68
N HIS A 258 4.80 14.02 23.72
CA HIS A 258 4.30 12.78 24.32
C HIS A 258 3.32 13.00 25.49
N THR A 259 3.13 14.24 25.93
CA THR A 259 2.30 14.59 27.10
C THR A 259 1.00 15.28 26.72
N GLN A 260 1.02 16.16 25.71
CA GLN A 260 -0.15 16.91 25.26
C GLN A 260 -0.43 16.70 23.77
N PRO A 261 -1.69 16.48 23.37
CA PRO A 261 -2.04 16.39 21.96
C PRO A 261 -1.81 17.73 21.25
N GLU A 262 -1.18 17.68 20.09
CA GLU A 262 -0.95 18.82 19.23
C GLU A 262 -2.05 18.88 18.16
N GLU A 263 -2.80 19.99 18.14
CA GLU A 263 -3.93 20.20 17.23
C GLU A 263 -3.48 21.02 16.02
N ILE A 264 -3.67 20.47 14.83
CA ILE A 264 -3.43 21.14 13.55
C ILE A 264 -4.78 21.22 12.83
N SER A 265 -5.24 22.44 12.56
CA SER A 265 -6.51 22.63 11.86
C SER A 265 -6.47 23.72 10.80
N PHE A 266 -7.07 23.44 9.65
CA PHE A 266 -7.11 24.36 8.51
C PHE A 266 -8.33 24.08 7.63
N ARG A 267 -8.73 25.05 6.81
CA ARG A 267 -9.86 24.93 5.90
C ARG A 267 -9.48 24.21 4.61
N ILE A 268 -10.42 23.42 4.11
CA ILE A 268 -10.39 22.82 2.78
C ILE A 268 -11.68 23.19 2.04
N HIS A 269 -11.56 23.45 0.75
CA HIS A 269 -12.66 23.88 -0.10
C HIS A 269 -12.95 22.82 -1.15
N GLN A 270 -14.22 22.50 -1.35
CA GLN A 270 -14.66 21.66 -2.45
C GLN A 270 -14.75 22.50 -3.73
N THR A 271 -13.82 22.32 -4.65
CA THR A 271 -13.81 23.01 -5.96
C THR A 271 -14.57 22.23 -7.03
N LEU A 272 -14.64 20.89 -6.90
CA LEU A 272 -15.38 20.02 -7.82
C LEU A 272 -16.38 19.16 -7.06
N LYS A 273 -17.65 19.18 -7.50
CA LYS A 273 -18.71 18.32 -6.98
C LYS A 273 -18.55 16.91 -7.55
N VAL A 274 -17.99 15.99 -6.74
CA VAL A 274 -17.79 14.57 -7.11
C VAL A 274 -18.87 13.71 -6.46
N GLY A 275 -19.48 12.80 -7.23
CA GLY A 275 -20.64 12.01 -6.77
C GLY A 275 -20.33 10.95 -5.70
N VAL A 276 -19.16 10.30 -5.77
CA VAL A 276 -18.71 9.32 -4.76
C VAL A 276 -17.31 9.71 -4.30
N LEU A 277 -17.24 10.30 -3.10
CA LEU A 277 -15.97 10.66 -2.49
C LEU A 277 -15.25 9.40 -2.00
N GLN A 278 -14.01 9.22 -2.46
CA GLN A 278 -13.14 8.20 -1.90
C GLN A 278 -12.51 8.71 -0.60
N PRO A 279 -12.36 7.87 0.43
CA PRO A 279 -11.68 8.25 1.67
C PRO A 279 -10.25 8.69 1.39
N ALA A 280 -9.82 9.74 2.08
CA ALA A 280 -8.43 10.16 2.14
C ALA A 280 -7.77 9.58 3.38
N ALA A 281 -6.51 9.19 3.27
CA ALA A 281 -5.71 8.77 4.40
C ALA A 281 -4.86 9.94 4.89
N VAL A 282 -4.80 10.10 6.21
CA VAL A 282 -3.83 10.94 6.91
C VAL A 282 -2.88 10.01 7.63
N SER A 283 -1.59 10.20 7.42
CA SER A 283 -0.54 9.37 8.01
C SER A 283 0.46 10.23 8.76
N VAL A 284 0.92 9.74 9.91
CA VAL A 284 1.99 10.39 10.68
C VAL A 284 3.13 9.40 10.94
N TYR A 285 4.36 9.87 10.78
CA TYR A 285 5.58 9.11 11.04
C TYR A 285 6.74 10.03 11.42
N GLU A 286 7.67 9.54 12.24
CA GLU A 286 8.90 10.24 12.58
C GLU A 286 9.90 10.11 11.40
N TYR A 287 10.54 11.21 10.99
CA TYR A 287 11.34 11.29 9.74
C TYR A 287 12.51 10.31 9.71
N TYR A 288 13.18 10.12 10.84
CA TYR A 288 14.28 9.16 10.94
C TYR A 288 13.80 7.72 11.15
N GLU A 289 12.48 7.52 11.27
CA GLU A 289 11.84 6.24 11.62
C GLU A 289 10.63 5.91 10.71
N HIS A 290 10.85 5.68 9.41
CA HIS A 290 9.79 5.41 8.41
C HIS A 290 8.93 4.13 8.64
N PHE A 291 9.27 3.27 9.61
CA PHE A 291 8.58 1.98 9.81
C PHE A 291 7.31 2.05 10.67
N PHE A 292 7.13 3.08 11.49
CA PHE A 292 5.96 3.22 12.36
C PHE A 292 5.03 4.30 11.80
N ILE A 293 4.32 3.94 10.73
CA ILE A 293 3.32 4.82 10.12
C ILE A 293 1.98 4.55 10.81
N SER A 294 1.50 5.53 11.57
CA SER A 294 0.11 5.55 12.04
C SER A 294 -0.74 6.21 10.95
N SER A 295 -1.72 5.50 10.39
CA SER A 295 -2.62 6.05 9.39
C SER A 295 -4.08 5.96 9.83
N LYS A 296 -4.83 7.04 9.57
CA LYS A 296 -6.28 7.13 9.80
C LYS A 296 -6.97 7.60 8.54
N ARG A 297 -8.16 7.08 8.29
CA ARG A 297 -8.99 7.51 7.17
C ARG A 297 -9.97 8.59 7.61
N ALA A 298 -9.93 9.73 6.94
CA ALA A 298 -10.98 10.72 7.00
C ALA A 298 -12.03 10.37 5.93
N MET A 299 -13.27 10.13 6.37
CA MET A 299 -14.41 9.91 5.48
C MET A 299 -15.43 11.03 5.66
N LEU A 300 -15.74 11.71 4.55
CA LEU A 300 -17.01 12.42 4.44
C LEU A 300 -18.10 11.38 4.19
N LYS A 301 -19.07 11.28 5.11
CA LYS A 301 -20.35 10.66 4.78
C LYS A 301 -21.05 11.59 3.79
N SER A 302 -20.81 11.39 2.50
CA SER A 302 -21.65 12.00 1.48
C SER A 302 -23.03 11.35 1.57
N PRO A 303 -24.12 12.14 1.56
CA PRO A 303 -25.42 11.61 1.17
C PRO A 303 -25.26 10.91 -0.18
N CYS A 304 -25.66 9.65 -0.29
CA CYS A 304 -25.75 8.94 -1.56
C CYS A 304 -26.85 9.62 -2.39
N ILE A 305 -26.51 10.68 -3.14
CA ILE A 305 -27.43 11.29 -4.08
C ILE A 305 -26.85 11.11 -5.48
N SER A 306 -27.17 9.97 -6.09
CA SER A 306 -27.58 9.95 -7.50
C SER A 306 -28.29 8.63 -7.80
N TYR A 307 -29.53 8.73 -8.29
CA TYR A 307 -30.35 7.61 -8.76
C TYR A 307 -29.63 6.72 -9.81
N ASN A 308 -28.61 7.24 -10.50
CA ASN A 308 -27.90 6.52 -11.57
C ASN A 308 -26.77 5.58 -11.07
N VAL A 309 -26.24 5.76 -9.86
CA VAL A 309 -25.16 4.89 -9.34
C VAL A 309 -25.72 3.61 -8.73
N SER A 310 -26.94 3.64 -8.17
CA SER A 310 -27.62 2.45 -7.65
C SER A 310 -27.95 1.41 -8.72
N GLU A 311 -28.13 1.82 -9.98
CA GLU A 311 -28.38 0.90 -11.10
C GLU A 311 -27.15 0.04 -11.45
N ARG A 312 -25.94 0.47 -11.05
CA ARG A 312 -24.69 -0.30 -11.23
C ARG A 312 -24.40 -1.28 -10.08
N CYS A 313 -25.31 -1.39 -9.13
CA CYS A 313 -25.14 -2.24 -7.94
C CYS A 313 -25.91 -3.56 -8.00
N ASN A 314 -26.96 -3.63 -8.82
CA ASN A 314 -27.77 -4.84 -9.00
C ASN A 314 -28.42 -4.81 -10.39
N MET A 315 -28.20 -5.85 -11.21
CA MET A 315 -28.86 -5.97 -12.51
C MET A 315 -30.38 -6.00 -12.41
N GLN A 316 -30.95 -6.58 -11.35
CA GLN A 316 -32.41 -6.66 -11.19
C GLN A 316 -33.05 -5.27 -11.12
N LYS A 317 -32.39 -4.26 -10.55
CA LYS A 317 -32.99 -2.91 -10.48
C LYS A 317 -32.98 -2.18 -11.82
N ARG A 318 -32.14 -2.62 -12.75
CA ARG A 318 -31.98 -2.03 -14.08
C ARG A 318 -32.99 -2.57 -15.09
N TYR A 319 -33.42 -3.82 -14.93
CA TYR A 319 -34.40 -4.48 -15.79
C TYR A 319 -35.71 -4.66 -15.02
N ARG A 320 -36.87 -4.41 -15.63
CA ARG A 320 -38.14 -4.58 -14.91
C ARG A 320 -38.32 -6.08 -14.57
N ASN A 321 -39.05 -6.36 -13.49
CA ASN A 321 -39.31 -7.72 -12.98
C ASN A 321 -40.18 -8.59 -13.93
N SER A 322 -39.84 -8.69 -15.22
CA SER A 322 -40.43 -9.66 -16.14
C SER A 322 -39.69 -10.99 -16.04
N THR A 323 -40.43 -12.08 -15.86
CA THR A 323 -39.90 -13.44 -15.81
C THR A 323 -39.16 -13.81 -17.11
N ASP A 324 -39.62 -13.27 -18.24
CA ASP A 324 -39.05 -13.56 -19.57
C ASP A 324 -37.70 -12.87 -19.77
N GLU A 325 -37.57 -11.62 -19.29
CA GLU A 325 -36.30 -10.90 -19.30
C GLU A 325 -35.27 -11.58 -18.40
N ARG A 326 -35.70 -12.11 -17.24
CA ARG A 326 -34.85 -12.89 -16.34
C ARG A 326 -34.31 -14.14 -17.02
N ILE A 327 -35.15 -14.89 -17.73
CA ILE A 327 -34.73 -16.11 -18.46
C ILE A 327 -33.80 -15.76 -19.62
N ALA A 328 -34.10 -14.72 -20.39
CA ALA A 328 -33.26 -14.26 -21.49
C ALA A 328 -31.85 -13.86 -21.01
N LYS A 329 -31.74 -13.17 -19.87
CA LYS A 329 -30.46 -12.79 -19.25
C LYS A 329 -29.67 -13.96 -18.67
N ILE A 330 -30.35 -15.00 -18.20
CA ILE A 330 -29.69 -16.26 -17.79
C ILE A 330 -29.01 -16.90 -19.00
N CYS A 331 -29.63 -16.85 -20.17
CA CYS A 331 -29.11 -17.46 -21.39
C CYS A 331 -28.12 -16.57 -22.19
N GLU A 332 -27.77 -15.37 -21.71
CA GLU A 332 -26.78 -14.51 -22.36
C GLU A 332 -25.37 -15.10 -22.27
N ASN A 333 -24.97 -15.79 -23.33
CA ASN A 333 -23.68 -16.45 -23.44
C ASN A 333 -22.64 -15.42 -23.92
N THR A 334 -21.86 -14.87 -23.00
CA THR A 334 -20.64 -14.14 -23.38
C THR A 334 -19.51 -15.16 -23.47
N GLY A 335 -18.69 -15.12 -24.53
CA GLY A 335 -17.65 -16.13 -24.80
C GLY A 335 -16.59 -16.36 -23.70
N THR A 336 -16.65 -15.60 -22.60
CA THR A 336 -15.79 -15.72 -21.41
C THR A 336 -16.52 -16.08 -20.12
N SER A 337 -17.86 -16.11 -20.11
CA SER A 337 -18.64 -16.51 -18.93
C SER A 337 -19.96 -17.15 -19.31
N LYS A 338 -20.08 -18.44 -18.97
CA LYS A 338 -21.30 -19.22 -19.07
C LYS A 338 -22.13 -18.97 -17.82
N ILE A 339 -23.34 -18.42 -17.97
CA ILE A 339 -24.34 -18.37 -16.89
C ILE A 339 -25.27 -19.55 -17.15
N ASP A 340 -25.18 -20.61 -16.35
CA ASP A 340 -25.87 -21.88 -16.61
C ASP A 340 -26.66 -22.25 -15.36
N PHE A 341 -27.95 -21.90 -15.27
CA PHE A 341 -28.79 -22.35 -14.15
C PHE A 341 -30.26 -22.57 -14.56
N GLY A 342 -30.59 -23.84 -14.81
CA GLY A 342 -31.94 -24.38 -14.75
C GLY A 342 -32.08 -25.29 -13.54
N LYS A 343 -32.96 -24.93 -12.59
CA LYS A 343 -33.61 -25.78 -11.57
C LYS A 343 -32.89 -27.08 -11.13
N LYS A 344 -31.72 -26.96 -10.51
CA LYS A 344 -31.15 -27.80 -9.42
C LYS A 344 -29.71 -27.36 -9.22
N GLN A 345 -29.46 -26.62 -8.15
CA GLN A 345 -28.21 -26.59 -7.37
C GLN A 345 -26.94 -27.13 -8.09
N GLN A 346 -26.47 -26.48 -9.16
CA GLN A 346 -25.25 -26.86 -9.87
C GLN A 346 -24.33 -25.65 -10.03
N VAL A 347 -23.42 -25.50 -9.08
CA VAL A 347 -22.43 -24.42 -9.10
C VAL A 347 -21.55 -24.58 -10.35
N GLY A 348 -21.29 -23.49 -11.06
CA GLY A 348 -20.46 -23.51 -12.28
C GLY A 348 -19.08 -24.16 -12.05
N PRO A 349 -18.35 -24.52 -13.13
CA PRO A 349 -17.17 -25.41 -13.10
C PRO A 349 -15.99 -24.91 -12.25
N ILE A 350 -16.02 -23.66 -11.76
CA ILE A 350 -14.95 -23.02 -10.99
C ILE A 350 -15.05 -23.35 -9.50
N ASP A 351 -16.26 -23.54 -8.95
CA ASP A 351 -16.48 -23.90 -7.54
C ASP A 351 -17.51 -25.03 -7.44
N ALA A 352 -17.17 -26.19 -8.00
CA ALA A 352 -18.08 -27.34 -8.09
C ALA A 352 -18.64 -27.83 -6.73
N ASP A 353 -18.00 -27.48 -5.61
CA ASP A 353 -18.37 -27.93 -4.26
C ASP A 353 -18.97 -26.80 -3.39
N ALA A 354 -19.59 -25.76 -3.95
CA ALA A 354 -20.13 -24.67 -3.13
C ALA A 354 -21.38 -25.03 -2.32
N VAL A 355 -22.05 -26.14 -2.66
CA VAL A 355 -23.27 -26.58 -1.99
C VAL A 355 -23.00 -26.89 -0.52
N GLY A 356 -23.76 -26.24 0.38
CA GLY A 356 -23.65 -26.44 1.84
C GLY A 356 -22.45 -25.78 2.51
N LYS A 357 -21.61 -25.05 1.78
CA LYS A 357 -20.43 -24.36 2.33
C LYS A 357 -20.67 -22.87 2.46
N LEU A 358 -20.10 -22.26 3.51
CA LEU A 358 -20.14 -20.81 3.67
C LEU A 358 -19.29 -20.13 2.59
N ARG A 359 -19.81 -19.05 2.00
CA ARG A 359 -19.12 -18.22 1.00
C ARG A 359 -19.14 -16.76 1.41
N THR A 360 -18.05 -16.06 1.11
CA THR A 360 -17.91 -14.63 1.42
C THR A 360 -18.26 -13.81 0.18
N PHE A 361 -19.19 -12.88 0.33
CA PHE A 361 -19.60 -11.94 -0.71
C PHE A 361 -19.12 -10.53 -0.37
N PHE A 362 -18.57 -9.83 -1.35
CA PHE A 362 -18.12 -8.45 -1.23
C PHE A 362 -19.00 -7.55 -2.09
N SER A 363 -19.40 -6.40 -1.56
CA SER A 363 -20.05 -5.35 -2.33
C SER A 363 -19.36 -4.01 -2.08
N ARG A 364 -19.49 -3.08 -3.02
CA ARG A 364 -18.98 -1.72 -2.84
C ARG A 364 -19.83 -1.00 -1.79
N GLN A 365 -19.21 -0.19 -0.94
CA GLN A 365 -19.89 0.46 0.20
C GLN A 365 -21.11 1.28 -0.23
N TYR A 366 -21.04 1.98 -1.36
CA TYR A 366 -22.16 2.76 -1.92
C TYR A 366 -23.32 1.89 -2.43
N CYS A 367 -23.10 0.59 -2.65
CA CYS A 367 -24.16 -0.35 -3.05
C CYS A 367 -24.96 -0.90 -1.86
N ARG A 368 -24.57 -0.57 -0.61
CA ARG A 368 -25.19 -1.16 0.58
C ARG A 368 -26.70 -0.87 0.68
N GLU A 369 -27.09 0.39 0.48
CA GLU A 369 -28.50 0.82 0.47
C GLU A 369 -29.24 0.28 -0.77
N ALA A 370 -28.56 0.26 -1.93
CA ALA A 370 -29.15 -0.25 -3.16
C ALA A 370 -29.42 -1.77 -3.10
N LEU A 371 -28.56 -2.54 -2.43
CA LEU A 371 -28.72 -3.99 -2.28
C LEU A 371 -29.70 -4.38 -1.18
N ASN A 372 -29.74 -3.63 -0.07
CA ASN A 372 -30.66 -3.84 1.06
C ASN A 372 -30.79 -5.31 1.52
N LEU A 373 -29.65 -6.01 1.62
CA LEU A 373 -29.62 -7.40 2.07
C LEU A 373 -29.82 -7.47 3.59
N GLU A 374 -30.72 -8.36 4.01
CA GLU A 374 -31.05 -8.58 5.42
C GLU A 374 -30.52 -9.94 5.90
N LYS A 375 -30.13 -9.99 7.17
CA LYS A 375 -29.66 -11.24 7.78
C LYS A 375 -30.82 -12.23 7.94
N GLY A 376 -30.57 -13.50 7.61
CA GLY A 376 -31.54 -14.60 7.79
C GLY A 376 -32.55 -14.76 6.65
N LYS A 377 -32.46 -13.94 5.59
CA LYS A 377 -33.28 -14.05 4.38
C LYS A 377 -32.56 -14.84 3.29
N THR A 378 -33.34 -15.50 2.43
CA THR A 378 -32.82 -16.25 1.28
C THR A 378 -32.84 -15.38 0.03
N TYR A 379 -31.79 -15.48 -0.78
CA TYR A 379 -31.63 -14.69 -2.00
C TYR A 379 -31.18 -15.57 -3.16
N LEU A 380 -31.70 -15.30 -4.35
CA LEU A 380 -31.17 -15.82 -5.61
C LEU A 380 -30.05 -14.88 -6.08
N ILE A 381 -28.84 -15.42 -6.27
CA ILE A 381 -27.68 -14.68 -6.74
C ILE A 381 -27.18 -15.31 -8.04
N MET A 382 -27.01 -14.49 -9.07
CA MET A 382 -26.46 -14.91 -10.37
C MET A 382 -25.39 -13.91 -10.80
N GLY A 383 -24.24 -14.40 -11.28
CA GLY A 383 -23.09 -13.55 -11.62
C GLY A 383 -22.13 -14.22 -12.58
N SER A 384 -21.08 -13.49 -12.98
CA SER A 384 -20.06 -13.99 -13.91
C SER A 384 -18.96 -14.76 -13.18
N SER A 385 -18.35 -15.74 -13.85
CA SER A 385 -17.11 -16.40 -13.41
C SER A 385 -15.97 -15.42 -13.14
N ASN A 386 -15.95 -14.28 -13.84
CA ASN A 386 -14.94 -13.24 -13.67
C ASN A 386 -15.05 -12.51 -12.32
N ASP A 387 -16.20 -12.61 -11.65
CA ASP A 387 -16.44 -11.95 -10.36
C ASP A 387 -16.07 -12.89 -9.17
N ILE A 388 -15.52 -14.08 -9.46
CA ILE A 388 -15.05 -15.05 -8.48
C ILE A 388 -13.54 -14.89 -8.28
N LEU A 389 -13.14 -14.57 -7.06
CA LEU A 389 -11.74 -14.55 -6.62
C LEU A 389 -11.44 -15.86 -5.90
N ARG A 390 -10.42 -16.59 -6.37
CA ARG A 390 -9.98 -17.86 -5.80
C ARG A 390 -8.64 -17.71 -5.10
N ASP A 391 -8.58 -18.14 -3.84
CA ASP A 391 -7.33 -18.40 -3.13
C ASP A 391 -6.97 -19.88 -3.29
N ASN A 392 -5.99 -20.18 -4.15
CA ASN A 392 -5.57 -21.55 -4.46
C ASN A 392 -4.95 -22.29 -3.26
N GLN A 393 -4.37 -21.57 -2.30
CA GLN A 393 -3.72 -22.20 -1.13
C GLN A 393 -4.74 -22.64 -0.09
N LYS A 394 -5.85 -21.90 0.06
CA LYS A 394 -6.87 -22.15 1.07
C LYS A 394 -8.17 -22.75 0.51
N GLN A 395 -8.29 -22.88 -0.81
CA GLN A 395 -9.53 -23.26 -1.50
C GLN A 395 -10.73 -22.38 -1.08
N ILE A 396 -10.46 -21.09 -0.80
CA ILE A 396 -11.50 -20.13 -0.44
C ILE A 396 -11.95 -19.41 -1.71
N PHE A 397 -13.26 -19.38 -1.91
CA PHE A 397 -13.90 -18.64 -2.97
C PHE A 397 -14.57 -17.38 -2.41
N GLN A 398 -14.30 -16.26 -3.04
CA GLN A 398 -14.85 -14.96 -2.71
C GLN A 398 -15.59 -14.42 -3.93
N TYR A 399 -16.78 -13.86 -3.71
CA TYR A 399 -17.66 -13.40 -4.79
C TYR A 399 -17.84 -11.90 -4.71
N LEU A 400 -17.55 -11.20 -5.81
CA LEU A 400 -17.77 -9.76 -5.93
C LEU A 400 -19.17 -9.49 -6.49
N LEU A 401 -19.99 -8.78 -5.72
CA LEU A 401 -21.30 -8.28 -6.14
C LEU A 401 -21.11 -6.94 -6.85
N GLY A 402 -21.58 -6.83 -8.09
CA GLY A 402 -21.43 -5.64 -8.91
C GLY A 402 -22.51 -5.49 -9.98
N GLU A 403 -22.20 -4.68 -10.99
CA GLU A 403 -23.15 -4.28 -12.04
C GLU A 403 -23.66 -5.44 -12.90
N ARG A 404 -22.93 -6.57 -12.92
CA ARG A 404 -23.26 -7.79 -13.67
C ARG A 404 -23.83 -8.89 -12.77
N THR A 405 -24.11 -8.56 -11.51
CA THR A 405 -24.67 -9.52 -10.56
C THR A 405 -26.16 -9.26 -10.42
N TRP A 406 -26.97 -10.29 -10.60
CA TRP A 406 -28.39 -10.29 -10.32
C TRP A 406 -28.61 -10.80 -8.91
N ILE A 407 -29.34 -10.04 -8.09
CA ILE A 407 -29.66 -10.43 -6.71
C ILE A 407 -31.13 -10.16 -6.46
N GLU A 408 -31.88 -11.22 -6.16
CA GLU A 408 -33.32 -11.18 -5.95
C GLU A 408 -33.70 -11.87 -4.63
N TYR A 409 -34.67 -11.31 -3.92
CA TYR A 409 -35.20 -11.94 -2.71
C TYR A 409 -35.98 -13.22 -3.05
N TRP A 410 -35.63 -14.32 -2.40
CA TRP A 410 -36.31 -15.60 -2.56
C TRP A 410 -37.11 -15.93 -1.29
N PRO A 411 -38.44 -15.84 -1.30
CA PRO A 411 -39.25 -16.07 -0.11
C PRO A 411 -39.11 -17.51 0.39
N SER A 412 -39.13 -17.69 1.72
CA SER A 412 -39.15 -19.02 2.35
C SER A 412 -40.51 -19.71 2.14
N GLU A 413 -40.56 -21.04 2.20
CA GLU A 413 -41.80 -21.82 1.99
C GLU A 413 -42.97 -21.37 2.87
N SER A 414 -42.70 -20.87 4.08
CA SER A 414 -43.70 -20.31 5.00
C SER A 414 -44.30 -18.97 4.54
N GLN A 415 -43.55 -18.14 3.83
CA GLN A 415 -44.04 -16.88 3.24
C GLN A 415 -44.71 -17.10 1.88
N ASN A 416 -44.46 -18.25 1.26
CA ASN A 416 -44.98 -18.62 -0.05
C ASN A 416 -46.51 -18.82 -0.04
N GLN A 417 -47.15 -18.95 1.14
CA GLN A 417 -48.62 -18.97 1.24
C GLN A 417 -49.28 -17.63 0.87
N MET A 418 -48.63 -16.48 1.08
CA MET A 418 -49.15 -15.18 0.60
C MET A 418 -48.86 -14.92 -0.88
N LEU A 419 -47.78 -15.49 -1.43
CA LEU A 419 -47.40 -15.33 -2.85
C LEU A 419 -48.09 -16.30 -3.81
N ARG A 420 -48.76 -17.34 -3.31
CA ARG A 420 -49.56 -18.27 -4.12
C ARG A 420 -50.67 -17.59 -4.95
N VAL A 421 -51.08 -16.36 -4.59
CA VAL A 421 -52.11 -15.61 -5.32
C VAL A 421 -51.59 -15.05 -6.66
N LEU A 422 -50.28 -14.91 -6.87
CA LEU A 422 -49.71 -14.29 -8.09
C LEU A 422 -49.18 -15.28 -9.14
N VAL A 423 -49.13 -16.60 -8.85
CA VAL A 423 -48.60 -17.62 -9.80
C VAL A 423 -49.69 -18.61 -10.20
N GLN A 424 -50.85 -18.08 -10.58
CA GLN A 424 -51.87 -18.85 -11.28
C GLN A 424 -52.07 -18.21 -12.66
N LEU A 425 -51.15 -18.50 -13.58
CA LEU A 425 -51.42 -18.41 -15.01
C LEU A 425 -51.10 -19.77 -15.63
N THR A 426 -52.10 -20.24 -16.33
CA THR A 426 -52.44 -21.62 -16.69
C THR A 426 -51.87 -22.06 -18.03
N HIS A 427 -51.60 -23.37 -18.07
CA HIS A 427 -51.34 -24.28 -19.20
C HIS A 427 -50.03 -24.17 -19.97
#